data_AF-A0A7W4GP14-F1
#
_entry.id   AF-A0A7W4GP14-F1
#
_cell.length_a   1.000
_cell.length_b   1.000
_cell.length_c   1.000
_cell.angle_alpha   90.00
_cell.angle_beta   90.00
_cell.angle_gamma   90.00
#
_symmetry.space_group_name_H-M   'P 1'
#
loop_
_entity.id
_entity.type
_entity.pdbx_description
1 polymer ?
#
loop_
_entity_poly.entity_id
_entity_poly.type
_entity_poly.pdbx_seq_one_letter_code
_entity_poly.pdbx_strand_id
1 'polypeptide(L)' 'ISSTIMISQLPVKEWYAMIGNATVADALLDRLIHNSHRIELGGESMRKLAQSGQIE' A
#
# COMPACT_ATOMS: atom_id res chain seq x y z
N ILE A 1 -19.70 -0.46 12.51
CA ILE A 1 -18.97 -0.84 11.28
C ILE A 1 -17.78 0.10 11.17
N SER A 2 -16.56 -0.42 11.19
CA SER A 2 -15.33 0.37 11.13
C SER A 2 -14.54 -0.09 9.90
N SER A 3 -14.07 0.87 9.10
CA SER A 3 -13.22 0.63 7.94
C SER A 3 -11.79 1.01 8.29
N THR A 4 -10.82 0.27 7.77
CA THR A 4 -9.39 0.56 7.94
C THR A 4 -8.78 0.92 6.60
N ILE A 5 -8.00 2.01 6.57
CA ILE A 5 -7.20 2.40 5.40
C ILE A 5 -5.74 2.07 5.70
N MET A 6 -5.09 1.40 4.75
CA MET A 6 -3.67 1.07 4.80
C MET A 6 -2.98 1.67 3.59
N ILE A 7 -1.77 2.19 3.79
CA ILE A 7 -0.90 2.70 2.71
C ILE A 7 0.42 1.94 2.73
N SER A 8 0.97 1.66 1.54
CA SER A 8 2.26 1.00 1.40
C SER A 8 3.01 1.52 0.20
N GLN A 9 4.33 1.56 0.33
CA GLN A 9 5.24 1.86 -0.79
C GLN A 9 5.48 0.64 -1.68
N LEU A 10 5.08 -0.55 -1.23
CA LEU A 10 5.21 -1.79 -1.99
C LEU A 10 3.82 -2.28 -2.44
N PRO A 11 3.72 -2.84 -3.65
CA PRO A 11 2.47 -3.46 -4.09
C PRO A 11 2.14 -4.67 -3.20
N VAL A 12 0.85 -4.97 -3.02
CA VAL A 12 0.36 -6.04 -2.12
C VAL A 12 1.02 -7.40 -2.40
N LYS A 13 1.35 -7.70 -3.66
CA LYS A 13 2.04 -8.93 -4.07
C LYS A 13 3.41 -9.13 -3.39
N GLU A 14 4.08 -8.06 -2.97
CA GLU A 14 5.39 -8.10 -2.33
C GLU A 14 5.30 -8.22 -0.80
N TRP A 15 4.11 -8.01 -0.22
CA TRP A 15 3.95 -8.00 1.24
C TRP A 15 4.23 -9.36 1.86
N TYR A 16 3.87 -10.45 1.18
CA TYR A 16 4.13 -11.80 1.69
C TYR A 16 5.62 -12.03 1.93
N ALA A 17 6.45 -11.68 0.94
CA ALA A 17 7.90 -11.80 1.03
C ALA A 17 8.51 -10.84 2.06
N MET A 18 7.95 -9.63 2.21
CA MET A 18 8.41 -8.63 3.16
C MET A 18 8.23 -9.05 4.62
N ILE A 19 7.13 -9.73 4.96
CA ILE A 19 6.79 -10.09 6.35
C ILE A 19 7.73 -11.16 6.92
N GLY A 20 8.39 -11.96 6.07
CA GLY A 20 9.43 -12.93 6.44
C GLY A 20 8.94 -14.18 7.20
N ASN A 21 7.79 -14.11 7.87
CA ASN A 21 7.12 -15.25 8.49
C ASN A 21 5.84 -15.60 7.71
N ALA A 22 5.83 -16.80 7.11
CA ALA A 22 4.73 -17.31 6.29
C ALA A 22 3.38 -17.30 7.03
N THR A 23 3.33 -17.86 8.25
CA THR A 23 2.10 -17.96 9.04
C THR A 23 1.51 -16.59 9.37
N VAL A 24 2.37 -15.62 9.71
CA VAL A 24 1.94 -14.25 10.00
C VAL A 24 1.49 -13.56 8.72
N ALA A 25 2.21 -13.75 7.60
CA ALA A 25 1.85 -13.19 6.31
C ALA A 25 0.47 -13.67 5.84
N ASP A 26 0.21 -14.98 5.91
CA ASP A 26 -1.09 -15.57 5.58
C ASP A 26 -2.21 -14.96 6.43
N ALA A 27 -2.05 -14.93 7.76
CA ALA A 27 -3.07 -14.39 8.66
C ALA A 27 -3.32 -12.88 8.49
N LEU A 28 -2.30 -12.10 8.12
CA LEU A 28 -2.43 -10.67 7.83
C LEU A 28 -3.13 -10.42 6.50
N LEU A 29 -2.70 -11.08 5.44
CA LEU A 29 -3.26 -10.88 4.11
C LEU A 29 -4.71 -11.36 4.04
N ASP A 30 -5.05 -12.44 4.73
CA ASP A 30 -6.45 -12.91 4.80
C ASP A 30 -7.35 -11.87 5.49
N ARG A 31 -6.87 -11.19 6.54
CA ARG A 31 -7.66 -10.14 7.22
C ARG A 31 -7.71 -8.82 6.44
N LEU A 32 -6.61 -8.42 5.84
CA LEU A 32 -6.48 -7.10 5.23
C LEU A 32 -6.95 -7.06 3.78
N ILE A 33 -6.73 -8.12 3.01
CA ILE A 33 -6.92 -8.09 1.55
C ILE A 33 -8.27 -8.67 1.12
N HIS A 34 -8.79 -9.65 1.85
CA HIS A 34 -9.96 -10.46 1.45
C HIS A 34 -11.20 -9.63 1.07
N ASN A 35 -11.41 -8.46 1.70
CA ASN A 35 -12.48 -7.52 1.35
C ASN A 35 -11.98 -6.08 1.15
N SER A 36 -10.78 -5.93 0.58
CA SER A 36 -10.16 -4.62 0.37
C SER A 36 -10.45 -4.03 -1.01
N HIS A 37 -10.59 -2.72 -1.06
CA HIS A 37 -10.45 -1.96 -2.29
C HIS A 37 -8.98 -1.58 -2.49
N ARG A 38 -8.38 -2.03 -3.59
CA ARG A 38 -6.99 -1.76 -3.92
C ARG A 38 -6.90 -0.61 -4.90
N ILE A 39 -6.12 0.42 -4.54
CA ILE A 39 -5.83 1.56 -5.39
C ILE A 39 -4.33 1.63 -5.54
N GLU A 40 -3.83 1.37 -6.74
CA GLU A 40 -2.41 1.54 -7.05
C GLU A 40 -2.17 2.98 -7.51
N LEU A 41 -1.36 3.71 -6.74
CA LEU A 41 -1.01 5.09 -7.04
C LEU A 41 0.20 5.11 -7.97
N GLY A 42 0.12 5.91 -9.03
CA GLY A 42 1.22 6.18 -9.94
C GLY A 42 1.54 7.67 -9.98
N GLY A 43 2.54 8.02 -10.79
CA GLY A 43 2.99 9.40 -10.97
C GLY A 43 4.20 9.78 -10.12
N GLU A 44 4.65 11.03 -10.29
CA GLU A 44 5.81 11.59 -9.61
C GLU A 44 5.47 12.03 -8.18
N SER A 45 6.48 12.10 -7.32
CA SER A 45 6.28 12.60 -5.96
C SER A 45 5.71 14.01 -5.96
N MET A 46 4.54 14.20 -5.34
CA MET A 46 3.95 15.52 -5.16
C MET A 46 4.88 16.50 -4.44
N ARG A 47 5.76 16.00 -3.55
CA ARG A 47 6.79 16.82 -2.89
C ARG A 47 7.83 17.36 -3.88
N LYS A 48 8.25 16.53 -4.85
CA LYS A 48 9.19 16.93 -5.89
C LYS A 48 8.54 17.94 -6.84
N LEU A 49 7.29 17.69 -7.24
CA LEU A 49 6.53 18.60 -8.11
C LEU A 49 6.33 19.98 -7.47
N ALA A 50 6.07 20.04 -6.17
CA ALA A 50 5.98 21.30 -5.43
C ALA A 50 7.33 22.05 -5.36
N GLN A 51 8.44 21.32 -5.24
CA GLN A 51 9.78 21.91 -5.23
C GLN A 51 10.24 22.38 -6.62
N SER A 52 9.83 21.69 -7.68
CA SER A 52 10.18 22.03 -9.07
C SER A 52 9.28 23.10 -9.69
N GLY A 53 8.28 23.62 -8.96
CA GLY A 53 7.32 24.60 -9.47
C GLY A 53 6.42 24.04 -10.57
N GLN A 54 6.23 22.71 -10.61
CA GLN A 54 5.42 22.02 -11.63
C GLN A 54 3.95 21.85 -11.22
N ILE A 55 3.56 22.36 -10.05
CA ILE A 55 2.16 22.48 -9.61
C ILE A 55 1.82 23.96 -9.66
N GLU A 56 1.07 24.39 -10.67
CA GLU A 56 0.39 25.69 -10.73
C GLU A 56 -1.01 25.60 -10.09
#